data_AF-A0A2J7QPB6-F1
#
_entry.id   AF-A0A2J7QPB6-F1
#
_cell.length_a   1.000
_cell.length_b   1.000
_cell.length_c   1.000
_cell.angle_alpha   90.00
_cell.angle_beta   90.00
_cell.angle_gamma   90.00
#
_symmetry.space_group_name_H-M   'P 1'
#
loop_
_entity.id
_entity.type
_entity.pdbx_description
1 polymer ?
#
loop_
_entity_poly.entity_id
_entity_poly.type
_entity_poly.pdbx_seq_one_letter_code
_entity_poly.pdbx_strand_id
1 'polypeptide(L)'
;MQGSALGLDGLQLSALAKASVISKDVTEVTIGPDCKRASCSDVDNRSEKIYELDERNYVPVEDESSIKSHARNIEREDKSSRCLMKLMYELNRQRQMGVKDLMNRRFLEMEKDSQIRQLEVQRKYQYLTYEIKAKVDHEEQLVLRQLHEDEILASQRQQQLAQEHRQHAQRMNEWNEKLKEEEKRQKEAEEDERKRMKEKKIQLDKLYQYQVAYRTKYEEIVETAKQCKDKQAFVAKVSCHNAKLKSLKEAMDQLITQCKIGEVNDLDLETASTIVQQLEEILGVIREECQKINEQPDKEAVEASAAKEEQKEQATGSSQSTQALTSNRMIEESSEYSCECYFSYKCRPSSG
;
A
#
# COMPACT_ATOMS: atom_id res chain seq x y z
N MET A 1 -9.20 6.13 26.90
CA MET A 1 -9.57 5.87 28.31
C MET A 1 -10.71 4.86 28.30
N GLN A 2 -10.56 3.78 29.08
CA GLN A 2 -11.49 2.64 29.27
C GLN A 2 -11.65 1.74 28.03
N GLY A 3 -11.22 0.49 27.97
CA GLY A 3 -10.91 -0.50 29.00
C GLY A 3 -12.05 -1.52 29.08
N SER A 4 -11.90 -2.68 28.43
CA SER A 4 -12.62 -3.94 28.71
C SER A 4 -12.05 -5.07 27.84
N ALA A 5 -10.94 -5.66 28.30
CA ALA A 5 -10.50 -6.98 27.87
C ALA A 5 -11.12 -8.00 28.85
N LEU A 6 -12.15 -8.71 28.38
CA LEU A 6 -12.75 -9.88 29.03
C LEU A 6 -12.68 -11.00 27.98
N GLY A 7 -12.17 -12.20 28.23
CA GLY A 7 -11.44 -12.75 29.34
C GLY A 7 -10.94 -14.11 28.85
N LEU A 8 -9.64 -14.35 28.98
CA LEU A 8 -9.02 -15.66 28.72
C LEU A 8 -7.98 -16.02 29.79
N ASP A 9 -8.04 -15.40 30.97
CA ASP A 9 -7.08 -15.66 32.05
C ASP A 9 -7.56 -16.70 33.09
N GLY A 10 -8.74 -17.32 32.87
CA GLY A 10 -9.38 -18.21 33.84
C GLY A 10 -9.09 -19.71 33.71
N LEU A 11 -8.47 -20.18 32.61
CA LEU A 11 -8.47 -21.61 32.27
C LEU A 11 -7.09 -22.30 32.26
N GLN A 12 -6.01 -21.63 32.64
CA GLN A 12 -4.65 -22.23 32.68
C GLN A 12 -4.06 -22.43 34.10
N LEU A 13 -4.82 -22.21 35.17
CA LEU A 13 -4.33 -22.39 36.56
C LEU A 13 -4.83 -23.65 37.27
N SER A 14 -5.67 -24.48 36.64
CA SER A 14 -6.31 -25.64 37.31
C SER A 14 -5.51 -26.95 37.22
N ALA A 15 -4.78 -27.19 36.12
CA ALA A 15 -4.06 -28.46 35.92
C ALA A 15 -2.68 -28.49 36.60
N LEU A 16 -1.99 -27.34 36.70
CA LEU A 16 -0.65 -27.24 37.31
C LEU A 16 -0.68 -27.07 38.84
N ALA A 17 -1.79 -26.62 39.43
CA ALA A 17 -1.92 -26.49 40.88
C ALA A 17 -2.04 -27.84 41.62
N LYS A 18 -2.56 -28.89 40.96
CA LYS A 18 -2.66 -30.23 41.56
C LYS A 18 -1.34 -31.01 41.58
N ALA A 19 -0.38 -30.68 40.71
CA ALA A 19 0.94 -31.30 40.71
C ALA A 19 1.91 -30.66 41.73
N SER A 20 1.61 -29.47 42.24
CA SER A 20 2.48 -28.72 43.16
C SER A 20 2.35 -29.14 44.64
N VAL A 21 1.27 -29.84 45.00
CA VAL A 21 0.92 -30.12 46.42
C VAL A 21 1.45 -31.47 46.93
N ILE A 22 2.16 -32.27 46.11
CA ILE A 22 2.71 -33.59 46.52
C ILE A 22 4.25 -33.55 46.61
N SER A 23 4.84 -32.41 46.97
CA SER A 23 6.31 -32.23 46.91
C SER A 23 6.95 -31.70 48.21
N LYS A 24 6.29 -31.86 49.37
CA LYS A 24 6.90 -31.43 50.65
C LYS A 24 7.03 -32.49 51.73
N ASP A 25 6.26 -33.58 51.67
CA ASP A 25 6.30 -34.63 52.71
C ASP A 25 6.55 -36.07 52.17
N VAL A 26 7.03 -36.22 50.93
CA VAL A 26 7.38 -37.54 50.38
C VAL A 26 8.86 -37.55 50.00
N THR A 27 9.72 -37.83 50.97
CA THR A 27 11.18 -37.97 50.75
C THR A 27 11.61 -39.39 50.42
N GLU A 28 10.73 -40.39 50.55
CA GLU A 28 11.04 -41.79 50.25
C GLU A 28 9.86 -42.49 49.54
N VAL A 29 9.99 -42.68 48.23
CA VAL A 29 9.19 -43.64 47.48
C VAL A 29 10.10 -44.81 47.12
N THR A 30 10.12 -45.83 47.97
CA THR A 30 10.73 -47.13 47.64
C THR A 30 9.72 -47.99 46.90
N ILE A 31 9.91 -48.17 45.59
CA ILE A 31 9.24 -49.23 44.83
C ILE A 31 10.19 -50.44 44.82
N GLY A 32 9.99 -51.37 45.76
CA GLY A 32 10.57 -52.72 45.77
C GLY A 32 12.00 -52.85 46.32
N PRO A 33 12.38 -54.04 46.82
CA PRO A 33 13.74 -54.32 47.28
C PRO A 33 14.67 -54.49 46.07
N ASP A 34 15.82 -53.81 46.12
CA ASP A 34 17.00 -53.94 45.23
C ASP A 34 17.09 -53.12 43.93
N CYS A 35 16.91 -51.80 44.01
CA CYS A 35 17.38 -50.89 42.94
C CYS A 35 18.67 -50.16 43.36
N LYS A 36 19.84 -50.70 42.99
CA LYS A 36 21.12 -49.97 43.06
C LYS A 36 21.12 -48.83 42.03
N ARG A 37 21.47 -47.63 42.48
CA ARG A 37 21.55 -46.40 41.68
C ARG A 37 22.69 -46.52 40.67
N ALA A 38 22.38 -46.79 39.39
CA ALA A 38 23.36 -46.77 38.31
C ALA A 38 23.56 -45.34 37.80
N SER A 39 24.77 -44.80 37.99
CA SER A 39 25.23 -43.58 37.34
C SER A 39 25.48 -43.85 35.85
N CYS A 40 25.06 -42.94 34.99
CA CYS A 40 25.40 -42.94 33.57
C CYS A 40 26.93 -42.94 33.39
N SER A 41 27.44 -43.99 32.77
CA SER A 41 28.62 -43.94 31.91
C SER A 41 28.56 -45.12 30.95
N ASP A 42 28.55 -44.78 29.67
CA ASP A 42 28.95 -45.49 28.45
C ASP A 42 29.26 -47.01 28.47
N VAL A 43 29.08 -47.57 27.26
CA VAL A 43 29.78 -48.71 26.63
C VAL A 43 28.92 -49.96 26.37
N ASP A 44 28.62 -50.11 25.07
CA ASP A 44 28.68 -51.30 24.20
C ASP A 44 28.39 -52.74 24.69
N ASN A 45 27.66 -53.44 23.81
CA ASN A 45 27.78 -54.85 23.41
C ASN A 45 27.90 -55.95 24.47
N ARG A 46 26.85 -56.78 24.55
CA ARG A 46 26.85 -58.28 24.55
C ARG A 46 25.44 -58.76 24.93
N SER A 47 24.66 -59.33 24.02
CA SER A 47 24.66 -60.74 23.57
C SER A 47 24.34 -61.76 24.67
N GLU A 48 23.37 -62.64 24.37
CA GLU A 48 23.03 -63.93 25.01
C GLU A 48 22.26 -63.85 26.36
N LYS A 49 21.31 -64.73 26.72
CA LYS A 49 20.90 -66.03 26.22
C LYS A 49 19.54 -66.38 26.85
N ILE A 50 18.75 -67.14 26.09
CA ILE A 50 17.57 -67.89 26.55
C ILE A 50 18.05 -68.99 27.51
N TYR A 51 17.38 -69.17 28.65
CA TYR A 51 17.57 -70.34 29.52
C TYR A 51 16.35 -71.24 29.43
N GLU A 52 16.57 -72.39 28.79
CA GLU A 52 15.74 -73.60 28.86
C GLU A 52 15.79 -74.15 30.30
N LEU A 53 14.64 -74.58 30.83
CA LEU A 53 14.58 -75.34 32.07
C LEU A 53 15.00 -76.78 31.78
N ASP A 54 16.16 -77.16 32.30
CA ASP A 54 16.70 -78.51 32.22
C ASP A 54 16.13 -79.40 33.33
N GLU A 55 15.76 -80.60 32.93
CA GLU A 55 15.35 -81.70 33.79
C GLU A 55 16.54 -82.16 34.65
N ARG A 56 16.26 -82.56 35.90
CA ARG A 56 16.89 -83.63 36.70
C ARG A 56 17.03 -83.22 38.18
N ASN A 57 16.24 -83.86 39.04
CA ASN A 57 16.70 -84.48 40.29
C ASN A 57 15.48 -85.00 41.05
N TYR A 58 15.19 -86.30 40.92
CA TYR A 58 14.45 -87.03 41.95
C TYR A 58 15.23 -88.31 42.24
N VAL A 59 15.89 -88.31 43.40
CA VAL A 59 16.60 -89.46 43.96
C VAL A 59 15.56 -90.41 44.54
N PRO A 60 15.53 -91.70 44.17
CA PRO A 60 14.74 -92.69 44.88
C PRO A 60 15.41 -92.98 46.23
N VAL A 61 14.73 -92.68 47.33
CA VAL A 61 15.11 -93.21 48.64
C VAL A 61 14.57 -94.64 48.68
N GLU A 62 15.47 -95.60 48.42
CA GLU A 62 15.27 -96.99 48.81
C GLU A 62 15.27 -97.07 50.33
N ASP A 63 14.16 -97.52 50.91
CA ASP A 63 14.11 -97.89 52.33
C ASP A 63 14.19 -99.41 52.41
N GLU A 64 15.44 -99.89 52.52
CA GLU A 64 15.76 -101.22 53.00
C GLU A 64 15.38 -101.32 54.49
N SER A 65 14.39 -102.13 54.82
CA SER A 65 14.35 -102.76 56.14
C SER A 65 14.10 -104.25 56.00
N SER A 66 15.17 -104.95 55.65
CA SER A 66 15.41 -106.35 55.94
C SER A 66 15.53 -106.54 57.46
N ILE A 67 14.49 -107.08 58.10
CA ILE A 67 14.64 -107.77 59.39
C ILE A 67 14.14 -109.20 59.22
N LYS A 68 15.06 -110.06 58.77
CA LYS A 68 15.01 -111.50 59.01
C LYS A 68 15.20 -111.72 60.51
N SER A 69 14.15 -112.11 61.22
CA SER A 69 14.30 -112.83 62.49
C SER A 69 13.64 -114.20 62.36
N HIS A 70 14.50 -115.19 62.11
CA HIS A 70 14.21 -116.60 62.30
C HIS A 70 14.27 -116.88 63.81
N ALA A 71 13.12 -116.95 64.46
CA ALA A 71 12.98 -117.65 65.74
C ALA A 71 12.11 -118.88 65.49
N ARG A 72 12.74 -120.05 65.47
CA ARG A 72 12.08 -121.34 65.43
C ARG A 72 11.45 -121.64 66.80
N ASN A 73 10.33 -122.37 66.71
CA ASN A 73 9.86 -123.41 67.64
C ASN A 73 8.65 -123.10 68.53
N ILE A 74 7.69 -124.04 68.39
CA ILE A 74 6.67 -124.52 69.32
C ILE A 74 5.25 -123.95 69.13
N GLU A 75 4.51 -124.68 68.29
CA GLU A 75 3.18 -125.24 68.58
C GLU A 75 2.11 -124.33 69.21
N ARG A 76 1.23 -123.82 68.34
CA ARG A 76 -0.24 -124.02 68.41
C ARG A 76 -0.86 -123.33 67.20
N GLU A 77 -1.29 -124.13 66.22
CA GLU A 77 -2.10 -123.65 65.10
C GLU A 77 -3.48 -123.22 65.61
N ASP A 78 -3.62 -121.94 65.94
CA ASP A 78 -4.94 -121.35 66.14
C ASP A 78 -5.46 -120.87 64.78
N LYS A 79 -6.16 -121.76 64.05
CA LYS A 79 -6.77 -121.48 62.73
C LYS A 79 -7.65 -120.21 62.74
N SER A 80 -8.13 -119.82 63.91
CA SER A 80 -8.86 -118.58 64.20
C SER A 80 -8.05 -117.30 63.94
N SER A 81 -6.78 -117.25 64.38
CA SER A 81 -5.90 -116.08 64.25
C SER A 81 -5.53 -115.79 62.78
N ARG A 82 -5.33 -116.85 61.99
CA ARG A 82 -5.05 -116.75 60.54
C ARG A 82 -6.28 -116.28 59.74
N CYS A 83 -7.48 -116.59 60.21
CA CYS A 83 -8.74 -116.14 59.62
C CYS A 83 -9.00 -114.65 59.90
N LEU A 84 -8.77 -114.20 61.14
CA LEU A 84 -8.93 -112.80 61.53
C LEU A 84 -7.98 -111.86 60.79
N MET A 85 -6.71 -112.23 60.62
CA MET A 85 -5.73 -111.44 59.86
C MET A 85 -6.14 -111.25 58.40
N LYS A 86 -6.67 -112.30 57.75
CA LYS A 86 -7.20 -112.21 56.38
C LYS A 86 -8.41 -111.29 56.29
N LEU A 87 -9.32 -111.34 57.27
CA LEU A 87 -10.48 -110.46 57.33
C LEU A 87 -10.06 -108.99 57.51
N MET A 88 -9.13 -108.70 58.42
CA MET A 88 -8.59 -107.35 58.62
C MET A 88 -7.89 -106.82 57.35
N TYR A 89 -7.15 -107.69 56.66
CA TYR A 89 -6.51 -107.33 55.39
C TYR A 89 -7.55 -106.97 54.31
N GLU A 90 -8.61 -107.78 54.16
CA GLU A 90 -9.66 -107.50 53.17
C GLU A 90 -10.45 -106.24 53.52
N LEU A 91 -10.77 -106.01 54.80
CA LEU A 91 -11.40 -104.77 55.25
C LEU A 91 -10.50 -103.54 54.99
N ASN A 92 -9.20 -103.65 55.26
CA ASN A 92 -8.25 -102.58 54.98
C ASN A 92 -8.10 -102.34 53.47
N ARG A 93 -8.11 -103.39 52.66
CA ARG A 93 -8.10 -103.30 51.19
C ARG A 93 -9.36 -102.62 50.66
N GLN A 94 -10.54 -102.98 51.17
CA GLN A 94 -11.81 -102.32 50.83
C GLN A 94 -11.80 -100.84 51.23
N ARG A 95 -11.29 -100.51 52.43
CA ARG A 95 -11.10 -99.12 52.86
C ARG A 95 -10.18 -98.35 51.91
N GLN A 96 -9.05 -98.94 51.53
CA GLN A 96 -8.10 -98.33 50.59
C GLN A 96 -8.73 -98.08 49.21
N MET A 97 -9.50 -99.04 48.70
CA MET A 97 -10.25 -98.88 47.45
C MET A 97 -11.29 -97.76 47.56
N GLY A 98 -12.09 -97.72 48.63
CA GLY A 98 -13.09 -96.66 48.82
C GLY A 98 -12.48 -95.26 48.93
N VAL A 99 -11.33 -95.12 49.60
CA VAL A 99 -10.58 -93.85 49.65
C VAL A 99 -10.06 -93.48 48.25
N LYS A 100 -9.51 -94.44 47.51
CA LYS A 100 -9.00 -94.21 46.14
C LYS A 100 -10.13 -93.77 45.20
N ASP A 101 -11.29 -94.40 45.27
CA ASP A 101 -12.45 -94.05 44.45
C ASP A 101 -12.98 -92.65 44.78
N LEU A 102 -13.04 -92.30 46.08
CA LEU A 102 -13.45 -90.96 46.51
C LEU A 102 -12.44 -89.89 46.09
N MET A 103 -11.14 -90.18 46.18
CA MET A 103 -10.09 -89.30 45.66
C MET A 103 -10.22 -89.10 44.15
N ASN A 104 -10.37 -90.19 43.39
CA ASN A 104 -10.52 -90.14 41.94
C ASN A 104 -11.76 -89.33 41.52
N ARG A 105 -12.88 -89.52 42.22
CA ARG A 105 -14.10 -88.73 42.00
C ARG A 105 -13.85 -87.25 42.25
N ARG A 106 -13.17 -86.90 43.35
CA ARG A 106 -12.82 -85.52 43.68
C ARG A 106 -11.90 -84.88 42.64
N PHE A 107 -10.93 -85.63 42.11
CA PHE A 107 -10.06 -85.14 41.03
C PHE A 107 -10.85 -84.84 39.76
N LEU A 108 -11.75 -85.74 39.34
CA LEU A 108 -12.62 -85.52 38.18
C LEU A 108 -13.55 -84.31 38.34
N GLU A 109 -14.12 -84.12 39.53
CA GLU A 109 -14.96 -82.94 39.82
C GLU A 109 -14.11 -81.65 39.76
N MET A 110 -12.91 -81.66 40.34
CA MET A 110 -12.00 -80.51 40.30
C MET A 110 -11.56 -80.15 38.88
N GLU A 111 -11.30 -81.16 38.03
CA GLU A 111 -10.94 -80.96 36.63
C GLU A 111 -12.10 -80.33 35.84
N LYS A 112 -13.33 -80.84 36.01
CA LYS A 112 -14.53 -80.25 35.40
C LYS A 112 -14.74 -78.81 35.84
N ASP A 113 -14.63 -78.53 37.13
CA ASP A 113 -14.75 -77.18 37.67
C ASP A 113 -13.66 -76.24 37.10
N SER A 114 -12.44 -76.75 36.93
CA SER A 114 -11.34 -76.01 36.30
C SER A 114 -11.66 -75.67 34.85
N GLN A 115 -12.17 -76.63 34.07
CA GLN A 115 -12.58 -76.41 32.69
C GLN A 115 -13.73 -75.39 32.58
N ILE A 116 -14.74 -75.48 33.46
CA ILE A 116 -15.85 -74.52 33.50
C ILE A 116 -15.32 -73.11 33.78
N ARG A 117 -14.47 -72.93 34.81
CA ARG A 117 -13.87 -71.63 35.13
C ARG A 117 -13.06 -71.08 33.95
N GLN A 118 -12.29 -71.92 33.26
CA GLN A 118 -11.52 -71.50 32.09
C GLN A 118 -12.42 -70.99 30.95
N LEU A 119 -13.51 -71.71 30.65
CA LEU A 119 -14.48 -71.32 29.63
C LEU A 119 -15.23 -70.04 29.99
N GLU A 120 -15.53 -69.81 31.27
CA GLU A 120 -16.13 -68.56 31.75
C GLU A 120 -15.18 -67.38 31.58
N VAL A 121 -13.91 -67.55 31.95
CA VAL A 121 -12.88 -66.52 31.76
C VAL A 121 -12.72 -66.19 30.27
N GLN A 122 -12.65 -67.22 29.41
CA GLN A 122 -12.55 -67.03 27.97
C GLN A 122 -13.76 -66.29 27.39
N ARG A 123 -14.98 -66.65 27.80
CA ARG A 123 -16.21 -65.94 27.36
C ARG A 123 -16.24 -64.49 27.83
N LYS A 124 -15.86 -64.22 29.08
CA LYS A 124 -15.77 -62.85 29.62
C LYS A 124 -14.74 -62.03 28.85
N TYR A 125 -13.58 -62.61 28.54
CA TYR A 125 -12.53 -61.96 27.77
C TYR A 125 -13.00 -61.63 26.34
N GLN A 126 -13.66 -62.57 25.66
CA GLN A 126 -14.21 -62.34 24.33
C GLN A 126 -15.25 -61.22 24.35
N TYR A 127 -16.21 -61.27 25.28
CA TYR A 127 -17.23 -60.23 25.42
C TYR A 127 -16.61 -58.84 25.64
N LEU A 128 -15.67 -58.73 26.57
CA LEU A 128 -14.98 -57.47 26.87
C LEU A 128 -14.21 -56.95 25.64
N THR A 129 -13.57 -57.85 24.88
CA THR A 129 -12.84 -57.47 23.66
C THR A 129 -13.80 -56.92 22.60
N TYR A 130 -14.95 -57.55 22.39
CA TYR A 130 -15.98 -57.05 21.47
C TYR A 130 -16.55 -55.70 21.92
N GLU A 131 -16.82 -55.53 23.22
CA GLU A 131 -17.34 -54.29 23.77
C GLU A 131 -16.33 -53.14 23.61
N ILE A 132 -15.06 -53.37 23.91
CA ILE A 132 -13.99 -52.40 23.72
C ILE A 132 -13.89 -52.03 22.24
N LYS A 133 -13.87 -53.02 21.34
CA LYS A 133 -13.79 -52.77 19.90
C LYS A 133 -14.97 -51.94 19.40
N ALA A 134 -16.20 -52.27 19.81
CA ALA A 134 -17.39 -51.53 19.41
C ALA A 134 -17.35 -50.06 19.88
N LYS A 135 -16.81 -49.79 21.07
CA LYS A 135 -16.62 -48.41 21.58
C LYS A 135 -15.58 -47.66 20.77
N VAL A 136 -14.42 -48.29 20.50
CA VAL A 136 -13.36 -47.69 19.68
C VAL A 136 -13.85 -47.39 18.27
N ASP A 137 -14.52 -48.33 17.61
CA ASP A 137 -15.06 -48.15 16.26
C ASP A 137 -16.11 -47.02 16.22
N HIS A 138 -16.91 -46.88 17.28
CA HIS A 138 -17.89 -45.79 17.40
C HIS A 138 -17.22 -44.43 17.60
N GLU A 139 -16.23 -44.34 18.49
CA GLU A 139 -15.45 -43.11 18.72
C GLU A 139 -14.70 -42.69 17.46
N GLU A 140 -14.09 -43.63 16.73
CA GLU A 140 -13.41 -43.37 15.46
C GLU A 140 -14.36 -42.77 14.42
N GLN A 141 -15.58 -43.32 14.29
CA GLN A 141 -16.60 -42.77 13.39
C GLN A 141 -17.02 -41.35 13.75
N LEU A 142 -17.11 -41.02 15.05
CA LEU A 142 -17.42 -39.67 15.50
C LEU A 142 -16.29 -38.70 15.17
N VAL A 143 -15.03 -39.09 15.41
CA VAL A 143 -13.86 -38.29 15.07
C VAL A 143 -13.79 -38.05 13.56
N LEU A 144 -13.99 -39.08 12.74
CA LEU A 144 -13.98 -38.95 11.28
C LEU A 144 -15.07 -38.00 10.78
N ARG A 145 -16.27 -38.07 11.36
CA ARG A 145 -17.36 -37.13 11.03
C ARG A 145 -16.99 -35.70 11.38
N GLN A 146 -16.44 -35.49 12.58
CA GLN A 146 -16.04 -34.17 13.04
C GLN A 146 -14.94 -33.57 12.16
N LEU A 147 -13.93 -34.37 11.79
CA LEU A 147 -12.87 -33.93 10.87
C LEU A 147 -13.43 -33.53 9.50
N HIS A 148 -14.41 -34.26 8.98
CA HIS A 148 -15.05 -33.93 7.71
C HIS A 148 -15.85 -32.62 7.79
N GLU A 149 -16.59 -32.40 8.88
CA GLU A 149 -17.31 -31.15 9.13
C GLU A 149 -16.35 -29.97 9.26
N ASP A 150 -15.24 -30.14 9.98
CA ASP A 150 -14.19 -29.13 10.13
C ASP A 150 -13.52 -28.79 8.79
N GLU A 151 -13.26 -29.78 7.94
CA GLU A 151 -12.70 -29.58 6.60
C GLU A 151 -13.66 -28.75 5.71
N ILE A 152 -14.96 -29.07 5.75
CA ILE A 152 -15.98 -28.29 5.02
C ILE A 152 -16.01 -26.84 5.52
N LEU A 153 -16.01 -26.63 6.84
CA LEU A 153 -16.01 -25.29 7.43
C LEU A 153 -14.74 -24.51 7.08
N ALA A 154 -13.57 -25.15 7.12
CA ALA A 154 -12.30 -24.53 6.72
C ALA A 154 -12.32 -24.12 5.24
N SER A 155 -12.82 -24.99 4.36
CA SER A 155 -12.95 -24.71 2.93
C SER A 155 -13.91 -23.54 2.66
N GLN A 156 -15.06 -23.50 3.33
CA GLN A 156 -16.01 -22.39 3.22
C GLN A 156 -15.42 -21.06 3.67
N ARG A 157 -14.70 -21.04 4.80
CA ARG A 157 -14.00 -19.83 5.28
C ARG A 157 -12.96 -19.35 4.27
N GLN A 158 -12.19 -20.28 3.69
CA GLN A 158 -11.19 -19.93 2.69
C GLN A 158 -11.84 -19.35 1.41
N GLN A 159 -12.96 -19.92 0.96
CA GLN A 159 -13.70 -19.40 -0.19
C GLN A 159 -14.27 -18.01 0.07
N GLN A 160 -14.83 -17.77 1.27
CA GLN A 160 -15.34 -16.45 1.67
C GLN A 160 -14.22 -15.40 1.67
N LEU A 161 -13.09 -15.70 2.32
CA LEU A 161 -11.94 -14.79 2.32
C LEU A 161 -11.43 -14.51 0.90
N ALA A 162 -11.34 -15.55 0.06
CA ALA A 162 -10.92 -15.38 -1.33
C ALA A 162 -11.90 -14.50 -2.12
N GLN A 163 -13.20 -14.63 -1.89
CA GLN A 163 -14.23 -13.79 -2.50
C GLN A 163 -14.12 -12.34 -2.02
N GLU A 164 -13.97 -12.10 -0.72
CA GLU A 164 -13.78 -10.76 -0.15
C GLU A 164 -12.53 -10.07 -0.70
N HIS A 165 -11.41 -10.80 -0.77
CA HIS A 165 -10.17 -10.30 -1.37
C HIS A 165 -10.36 -9.94 -2.86
N ARG A 166 -11.07 -10.76 -3.63
CA ARG A 166 -11.38 -10.47 -5.04
C ARG A 166 -12.23 -9.21 -5.18
N GLN A 167 -13.29 -9.08 -4.37
CA GLN A 167 -14.15 -7.89 -4.38
C GLN A 167 -13.39 -6.63 -3.95
N HIS A 168 -12.53 -6.73 -2.95
CA HIS A 168 -11.67 -5.63 -2.54
C HIS A 168 -10.70 -5.22 -3.66
N ALA A 169 -10.05 -6.17 -4.31
CA ALA A 169 -9.16 -5.90 -5.44
C ALA A 169 -9.89 -5.25 -6.63
N GLN A 170 -11.11 -5.70 -6.94
CA GLN A 170 -11.95 -5.09 -7.96
C GLN A 170 -12.27 -3.63 -7.64
N ARG A 171 -12.73 -3.34 -6.41
CA ARG A 171 -13.00 -1.96 -5.97
C ARG A 171 -11.76 -1.07 -6.03
N MET A 172 -10.60 -1.59 -5.63
CA MET A 172 -9.33 -0.86 -5.74
C MET A 172 -8.94 -0.56 -7.18
N ASN A 173 -9.14 -1.51 -8.09
CA ASN A 173 -8.88 -1.30 -9.51
C ASN A 173 -9.83 -0.27 -10.12
N GLU A 174 -11.14 -0.35 -9.83
CA GLU A 174 -12.12 0.65 -10.29
C GLU A 174 -11.79 2.05 -9.77
N TRP A 175 -11.39 2.16 -8.50
CA TRP A 175 -10.98 3.43 -7.92
C TRP A 175 -9.71 3.98 -8.55
N ASN A 176 -8.70 3.12 -8.77
CA ASN A 176 -7.47 3.51 -9.46
C ASN A 176 -7.73 3.97 -10.90
N GLU A 177 -8.61 3.31 -11.65
CA GLU A 177 -8.95 3.73 -13.01
C GLU A 177 -9.68 5.09 -13.01
N LYS A 178 -10.62 5.31 -12.07
CA LYS A 178 -11.24 6.64 -11.90
C LYS A 178 -10.23 7.72 -11.55
N LEU A 179 -9.28 7.41 -10.67
CA LEU A 179 -8.22 8.34 -10.29
C LEU A 179 -7.34 8.71 -11.49
N LYS A 180 -6.93 7.72 -12.31
CA LYS A 180 -6.17 7.96 -13.54
C LYS A 180 -6.95 8.79 -14.56
N GLU A 181 -8.25 8.55 -14.69
CA GLU A 181 -9.11 9.31 -15.60
C GLU A 181 -9.21 10.77 -15.14
N GLU A 182 -9.37 11.02 -13.84
CA GLU A 182 -9.39 12.36 -13.27
C GLU A 182 -8.05 13.07 -13.44
N GLU A 183 -6.94 12.39 -13.17
CA GLU A 183 -5.58 12.92 -13.36
C GLU A 183 -5.35 13.28 -14.84
N LYS A 184 -5.80 12.42 -15.77
CA LYS A 184 -5.71 12.71 -17.20
C LYS A 184 -6.54 13.93 -17.59
N ARG A 185 -7.76 14.05 -17.08
CA ARG A 185 -8.64 15.20 -17.33
C ARG A 185 -8.05 16.50 -16.77
N GLN A 186 -7.47 16.45 -15.57
CA GLN A 186 -6.78 17.59 -14.97
C GLN A 186 -5.57 18.00 -15.81
N LYS A 187 -4.76 17.03 -16.26
CA LYS A 187 -3.59 17.28 -17.10
C LYS A 187 -3.97 17.88 -18.45
N GLU A 188 -5.04 17.39 -19.08
CA GLU A 188 -5.59 17.97 -20.32
C GLU A 188 -6.07 19.41 -20.10
N ALA A 189 -6.79 19.68 -19.00
CA ALA A 189 -7.24 21.02 -18.65
C ALA A 189 -6.06 21.97 -18.37
N GLU A 190 -5.02 21.51 -17.67
CA GLU A 190 -3.80 22.28 -17.40
C GLU A 190 -3.04 22.58 -18.70
N GLU A 191 -2.94 21.60 -19.62
CA GLU A 191 -2.29 21.81 -20.90
C GLU A 191 -3.05 22.81 -21.77
N ASP A 192 -4.38 22.75 -21.78
CA ASP A 192 -5.24 23.69 -22.50
C ASP A 192 -5.16 25.10 -21.91
N GLU A 193 -5.16 25.24 -20.58
CA GLU A 193 -4.92 26.52 -19.92
C GLU A 193 -3.53 27.07 -20.27
N ARG A 194 -2.51 26.22 -20.25
CA ARG A 194 -1.14 26.59 -20.62
C ARG A 194 -1.05 27.04 -22.08
N LYS A 195 -1.79 26.40 -23.01
CA LYS A 195 -1.89 26.83 -24.41
C LYS A 195 -2.56 28.20 -24.52
N ARG A 196 -3.72 28.40 -23.89
CA ARG A 196 -4.43 29.69 -23.87
C ARG A 196 -3.57 30.81 -23.29
N MET A 197 -2.82 30.54 -22.22
CA MET A 197 -1.90 31.53 -21.63
C MET A 197 -0.74 31.89 -22.57
N LYS A 198 -0.20 30.92 -23.33
CA LYS A 198 0.82 31.20 -24.35
C LYS A 198 0.26 32.02 -25.51
N GLU A 199 -0.94 31.69 -25.99
CA GLU A 199 -1.61 32.43 -27.07
C GLU A 199 -1.88 33.89 -26.66
N LYS A 200 -2.45 34.10 -25.47
CA LYS A 200 -2.64 35.45 -24.90
C LYS A 200 -1.33 36.22 -24.79
N LYS A 201 -0.25 35.56 -24.34
CA LYS A 201 1.07 36.20 -24.28
C LYS A 201 1.56 36.64 -25.66
N ILE A 202 1.42 35.79 -26.67
CA ILE A 202 1.81 36.12 -28.06
C ILE A 202 1.00 37.31 -28.59
N GLN A 203 -0.30 37.36 -28.31
CA GLN A 203 -1.15 38.49 -28.71
C GLN A 203 -0.71 39.80 -28.04
N LEU A 204 -0.44 39.76 -26.73
CA LEU A 204 0.08 40.93 -25.99
C LEU A 204 1.44 41.40 -26.52
N ASP A 205 2.36 40.48 -26.79
CA ASP A 205 3.68 40.80 -27.34
C ASP A 205 3.58 41.46 -28.73
N LYS A 206 2.67 40.98 -29.59
CA LYS A 206 2.39 41.60 -30.90
C LYS A 206 1.79 43.00 -30.77
N LEU A 207 0.82 43.18 -29.87
CA LEU A 207 0.22 44.50 -29.65
C LEU A 207 1.26 45.51 -29.14
N TYR A 208 2.15 45.05 -28.25
CA TYR A 208 3.28 45.86 -27.79
C TYR A 208 4.21 46.28 -28.94
N GLN A 209 4.50 45.38 -29.89
CA GLN A 209 5.28 45.73 -31.09
C GLN A 209 4.59 46.82 -31.92
N TYR A 210 3.26 46.73 -32.13
CA TYR A 210 2.52 47.78 -32.83
C TYR A 210 2.52 49.11 -32.07
N GLN A 211 2.45 49.09 -30.75
CA GLN A 211 2.55 50.29 -29.93
C GLN A 211 3.92 50.98 -30.11
N VAL A 212 5.00 50.19 -30.07
CA VAL A 212 6.36 50.70 -30.31
C VAL A 212 6.47 51.29 -31.72
N ALA A 213 6.01 50.56 -32.74
CA ALA A 213 6.03 51.05 -34.12
C ALA A 213 5.23 52.35 -34.30
N TYR A 214 4.05 52.45 -33.70
CA TYR A 214 3.24 53.67 -33.69
C TYR A 214 4.01 54.86 -33.10
N ARG A 215 4.64 54.68 -31.93
CA ARG A 215 5.43 55.75 -31.28
C ARG A 215 6.58 56.20 -32.16
N THR A 216 7.37 55.27 -32.69
CA THR A 216 8.49 55.59 -33.57
C THR A 216 8.05 56.36 -34.81
N LYS A 217 6.98 55.90 -35.48
CA LYS A 217 6.45 56.61 -36.66
C LYS A 217 5.90 57.99 -36.32
N TYR A 218 5.25 58.14 -35.16
CA TYR A 218 4.76 59.44 -34.71
C TYR A 218 5.90 60.40 -34.39
N GLU A 219 6.98 59.92 -33.76
CA GLU A 219 8.20 60.68 -33.53
C GLU A 219 8.85 61.12 -34.85
N GLU A 220 8.92 60.23 -35.85
CA GLU A 220 9.43 60.56 -37.20
C GLU A 220 8.60 61.66 -37.88
N ILE A 221 7.27 61.69 -37.69
CA ILE A 221 6.42 62.79 -38.20
C ILE A 221 6.83 64.11 -37.57
N VAL A 222 7.03 64.12 -36.24
CA VAL A 222 7.44 65.32 -35.50
C VAL A 222 8.83 65.79 -35.92
N GLU A 223 9.77 64.87 -36.13
CA GLU A 223 11.12 65.19 -36.62
C GLU A 223 11.10 65.74 -38.05
N THR A 224 10.33 65.13 -38.95
CA THR A 224 10.16 65.61 -40.33
C THR A 224 9.59 67.04 -40.35
N ALA A 225 8.63 67.32 -39.48
CA ALA A 225 8.06 68.65 -39.32
C ALA A 225 9.10 69.69 -38.82
N LYS A 226 10.02 69.29 -37.93
CA LYS A 226 11.09 70.15 -37.43
C LYS A 226 12.15 70.48 -38.49
N GLN A 227 12.37 69.57 -39.45
CA GLN A 227 13.35 69.72 -40.53
C GLN A 227 12.85 70.57 -41.71
N CYS A 228 11.58 70.97 -41.73
CA CYS A 228 11.03 71.82 -42.79
C CYS A 228 11.48 73.28 -42.64
N LYS A 229 11.99 73.89 -43.72
CA LYS A 229 12.48 75.29 -43.72
C LYS A 229 11.34 76.30 -43.54
N ASP A 230 10.24 76.14 -44.29
CA ASP A 230 9.05 76.99 -44.20
C ASP A 230 7.95 76.32 -43.37
N LYS A 231 7.89 76.71 -42.09
CA LYS A 231 6.91 76.19 -41.13
C LYS A 231 5.48 76.60 -41.46
N GLN A 232 5.24 77.77 -42.07
CA GLN A 232 3.88 78.22 -42.35
C GLN A 232 3.28 77.47 -43.53
N ALA A 233 4.04 77.30 -44.61
CA ALA A 233 3.62 76.48 -45.76
C ALA A 233 3.40 75.02 -45.35
N PHE A 234 4.27 74.47 -44.51
CA PHE A 234 4.15 73.11 -43.99
C PHE A 234 2.86 72.93 -43.17
N VAL A 235 2.59 73.82 -42.21
CA VAL A 235 1.39 73.75 -41.38
C VAL A 235 0.12 73.85 -42.23
N ALA A 236 0.09 74.72 -43.24
CA ALA A 236 -1.06 74.83 -44.14
C ALA A 236 -1.34 73.51 -44.88
N LYS A 237 -0.30 72.84 -45.39
CA LYS A 237 -0.42 71.58 -46.13
C LYS A 237 -0.75 70.37 -45.26
N VAL A 238 -0.16 70.28 -44.06
CA VAL A 238 -0.33 69.13 -43.16
C VAL A 238 -1.55 69.25 -42.26
N SER A 239 -2.14 70.45 -42.14
CA SER A 239 -3.31 70.71 -41.28
C SER A 239 -4.49 69.77 -41.53
N CYS A 240 -4.70 69.30 -42.76
CA CYS A 240 -5.77 68.37 -43.12
C CYS A 240 -5.60 66.97 -42.50
N HIS A 241 -4.37 66.58 -42.13
CA HIS A 241 -4.07 65.29 -41.51
C HIS A 241 -4.17 65.30 -39.98
N ASN A 242 -4.23 66.48 -39.35
CA ASN A 242 -4.28 66.61 -37.89
C ASN A 242 -5.50 65.93 -37.26
N ALA A 243 -6.66 65.99 -37.92
CA ALA A 243 -7.87 65.32 -37.43
C ALA A 243 -7.68 63.78 -37.41
N LYS A 244 -7.10 63.22 -38.48
CA LYS A 244 -6.82 61.78 -38.60
C LYS A 244 -5.73 61.34 -37.61
N LEU A 245 -4.70 62.15 -37.37
CA LEU A 245 -3.68 61.86 -36.36
C LEU A 245 -4.25 61.82 -34.93
N LYS A 246 -5.18 62.73 -34.60
CA LYS A 246 -5.88 62.70 -33.30
C LYS A 246 -6.73 61.45 -33.14
N SER A 247 -7.52 61.09 -34.16
CA SER A 247 -8.34 59.87 -34.09
C SER A 247 -7.49 58.60 -33.98
N LEU A 248 -6.36 58.52 -34.68
CA LEU A 248 -5.43 57.40 -34.59
C LEU A 248 -4.79 57.28 -33.19
N LYS A 249 -4.47 58.42 -32.58
CA LYS A 249 -3.97 58.45 -31.20
C LYS A 249 -5.01 57.92 -30.21
N GLU A 250 -6.24 58.42 -30.29
CA GLU A 250 -7.33 57.96 -29.42
C GLU A 250 -7.60 56.47 -29.58
N ALA A 251 -7.58 55.96 -30.82
CA ALA A 251 -7.74 54.54 -31.10
C ALA A 251 -6.58 53.71 -30.52
N MET A 252 -5.33 54.16 -30.63
CA MET A 252 -4.19 53.47 -30.03
C MET A 252 -4.23 53.53 -28.49
N ASP A 253 -4.66 54.64 -27.89
CA ASP A 253 -4.82 54.76 -26.44
C ASP A 253 -5.91 53.81 -25.92
N GLN A 254 -7.00 53.60 -26.67
CA GLN A 254 -8.03 52.61 -26.36
C GLN A 254 -7.49 51.16 -26.41
N LEU A 255 -6.65 50.83 -27.38
CA LEU A 255 -5.99 49.51 -27.44
C LEU A 255 -5.04 49.31 -26.26
N ILE A 256 -4.33 50.36 -25.84
CA ILE A 256 -3.43 50.31 -24.66
C ILE A 256 -4.23 50.08 -23.38
N THR A 257 -5.41 50.70 -23.22
CA THR A 257 -6.25 50.47 -22.03
C THR A 257 -6.82 49.05 -22.02
N GLN A 258 -7.26 48.52 -23.15
CA GLN A 258 -7.67 47.11 -23.29
C GLN A 258 -6.53 46.15 -22.96
N CYS A 259 -5.31 46.44 -23.43
CA CYS A 259 -4.11 45.68 -23.12
C CYS A 259 -3.80 45.62 -21.62
N LYS A 260 -3.97 46.73 -20.89
CA LYS A 260 -3.80 46.77 -19.41
C LYS A 260 -4.80 45.89 -18.67
N ILE A 261 -5.98 45.70 -19.24
CA ILE A 261 -7.04 44.85 -18.68
C ILE A 261 -6.81 43.37 -19.05
N GLY A 262 -5.96 43.09 -20.05
CA GLY A 262 -5.60 41.74 -20.49
C GLY A 262 -6.61 41.10 -21.43
N GLU A 263 -7.54 41.88 -21.96
CA GLU A 263 -8.51 41.48 -22.97
C GLU A 263 -8.04 42.03 -24.31
N VAL A 264 -7.21 41.24 -25.02
CA VAL A 264 -6.75 41.55 -26.38
C VAL A 264 -7.17 40.41 -27.28
N ASN A 265 -7.93 40.74 -28.32
CA ASN A 265 -8.41 39.80 -29.33
C ASN A 265 -7.70 40.04 -30.67
N ASP A 266 -7.90 39.13 -31.62
CA ASP A 266 -7.30 39.26 -32.95
C ASP A 266 -7.80 40.51 -33.70
N LEU A 267 -9.05 40.93 -33.46
CA LEU A 267 -9.59 42.17 -34.01
C LEU A 267 -8.81 43.41 -33.53
N ASP A 268 -8.35 43.40 -32.27
CA ASP A 268 -7.58 44.49 -31.69
C ASP A 268 -6.17 44.54 -32.32
N LEU A 269 -5.60 43.38 -32.67
CA LEU A 269 -4.35 43.28 -33.43
C LEU A 269 -4.50 43.79 -34.87
N GLU A 270 -5.60 43.46 -35.54
CA GLU A 270 -5.90 43.98 -36.88
C GLU A 270 -6.09 45.51 -36.86
N THR A 271 -6.77 46.02 -35.83
CA THR A 271 -6.97 47.45 -35.62
C THR A 271 -5.61 48.14 -35.38
N ALA A 272 -4.75 47.57 -34.53
CA ALA A 272 -3.41 48.09 -34.27
C ALA A 272 -2.53 48.13 -35.54
N SER A 273 -2.57 47.06 -36.34
CA SER A 273 -1.88 46.99 -37.64
C SER A 273 -2.38 48.09 -38.59
N THR A 274 -3.70 48.26 -38.68
CA THR A 274 -4.32 49.27 -39.54
C THR A 274 -3.94 50.68 -39.09
N ILE A 275 -3.89 50.94 -37.77
CA ILE A 275 -3.44 52.23 -37.23
C ILE A 275 -2.00 52.53 -37.63
N VAL A 276 -1.09 51.56 -37.51
CA VAL A 276 0.32 51.73 -37.89
C VAL A 276 0.45 51.98 -39.40
N GLN A 277 -0.28 51.24 -40.23
CA GLN A 277 -0.30 51.44 -41.69
C GLN A 277 -0.80 52.84 -42.06
N GLN A 278 -1.93 53.28 -41.49
CA GLN A 278 -2.46 54.61 -41.75
C GLN A 278 -1.53 55.72 -41.28
N LEU A 279 -0.78 55.50 -40.20
CA LEU A 279 0.23 56.44 -39.72
C LEU A 279 1.44 56.51 -40.66
N GLU A 280 1.86 55.38 -41.20
CA GLU A 280 2.92 55.29 -42.21
C GLU A 280 2.55 55.99 -43.52
N GLU A 281 1.30 55.84 -43.98
CA GLU A 281 0.78 56.59 -45.13
C GLU A 281 0.83 58.10 -44.91
N ILE A 282 0.38 58.57 -43.74
CA ILE A 282 0.42 60.00 -43.37
C ILE A 282 1.87 60.50 -43.33
N LEU A 283 2.77 59.73 -42.73
CA LEU A 283 4.19 60.05 -42.68
C LEU A 283 4.80 60.17 -44.09
N GLY A 284 4.43 59.28 -45.02
CA GLY A 284 4.84 59.34 -46.43
C GLY A 284 4.43 60.66 -47.08
N VAL A 285 3.16 61.03 -46.96
CA VAL A 285 2.63 62.31 -47.49
C VAL A 285 3.34 63.51 -46.86
N ILE A 286 3.56 63.49 -45.54
CA ILE A 286 4.25 64.58 -44.83
C ILE A 286 5.70 64.73 -45.30
N ARG A 287 6.42 63.62 -45.52
CA ARG A 287 7.80 63.66 -46.05
C ARG A 287 7.83 64.25 -47.45
N GLU A 288 6.93 63.82 -48.34
CA GLU A 288 6.84 64.35 -49.71
C GLU A 288 6.54 65.85 -49.73
N GLU A 289 5.59 66.32 -48.93
CA GLU A 289 5.27 67.75 -48.85
C GLU A 289 6.43 68.55 -48.23
N CYS A 290 7.12 68.00 -47.22
CA CYS A 290 8.32 68.62 -46.64
C CYS A 290 9.47 68.75 -47.67
N GLN A 291 9.68 67.73 -48.51
CA GLN A 291 10.65 67.77 -49.60
C GLN A 291 10.27 68.84 -50.64
N LYS A 292 9.02 68.86 -51.11
CA LYS A 292 8.53 69.87 -52.07
C LYS A 292 8.72 71.30 -51.56
N ILE A 293 8.47 71.55 -50.27
CA ILE A 293 8.68 72.86 -49.65
C ILE A 293 10.18 73.19 -49.56
N ASN A 294 11.02 72.22 -49.19
CA ASN A 294 12.46 72.43 -49.06
C ASN A 294 13.19 72.61 -50.40
N GLU A 295 12.64 72.06 -51.49
CA GLU A 295 13.12 72.18 -52.87
C GLU A 295 12.57 73.40 -53.60
N GLN A 296 11.49 74.04 -53.10
CA GLN A 296 11.06 75.32 -53.63
C GLN A 296 12.18 76.34 -53.37
N PRO A 297 12.76 76.94 -54.43
CA PRO A 297 13.82 77.93 -54.26
C PRO A 297 13.25 79.13 -53.50
N ASP A 298 14.02 79.67 -52.56
CA ASP A 298 13.73 80.94 -51.88
C ASP A 298 13.36 81.97 -52.94
N LYS A 299 12.06 82.26 -53.07
CA LYS A 299 11.58 83.28 -54.01
C LYS A 299 12.13 84.66 -53.65
N GLU A 300 12.62 84.83 -52.43
CA GLU A 300 13.32 86.02 -51.96
C GLU A 300 14.74 86.19 -52.58
N ALA A 301 15.40 85.12 -53.05
CA ALA A 301 16.71 85.25 -53.71
C ALA A 301 16.60 85.72 -55.17
N VAL A 302 15.47 85.45 -55.84
CA VAL A 302 15.25 85.86 -57.24
C VAL A 302 14.74 87.30 -57.32
N GLU A 303 13.86 87.72 -56.40
CA GLU A 303 13.40 89.11 -56.37
C GLU A 303 14.48 90.09 -55.86
N ALA A 304 15.40 89.66 -54.97
CA ALA A 304 16.55 90.47 -54.57
C ALA A 304 17.61 90.62 -55.69
N SER A 305 17.63 89.74 -56.70
CA SER A 305 18.45 89.90 -57.91
C SER A 305 17.77 90.67 -59.04
N ALA A 306 16.43 90.70 -59.08
CA ALA A 306 15.67 91.49 -60.06
C ALA A 306 15.42 92.94 -59.62
N ALA A 307 15.33 93.21 -58.31
CA ALA A 307 15.11 94.57 -57.77
C ALA A 307 16.41 95.37 -57.53
N LYS A 308 17.60 94.79 -57.76
CA LYS A 308 18.89 95.49 -57.61
C LYS A 308 19.44 96.12 -58.90
N GLU A 309 18.72 96.04 -60.02
CA GLU A 309 19.15 96.64 -61.29
C GLU A 309 18.37 97.90 -61.72
N GLU A 310 17.30 98.31 -61.00
CA GLU A 310 16.49 99.48 -61.43
C GLU A 310 16.27 100.62 -60.42
N GLN A 311 16.85 100.62 -59.21
CA GLN A 311 16.83 101.83 -58.35
C GLN A 311 18.15 102.06 -57.63
N LYS A 312 19.12 102.62 -58.36
CA LYS A 312 20.24 103.38 -57.79
C LYS A 312 20.31 104.76 -58.44
N GLU A 313 19.25 105.55 -58.32
CA GLU A 313 19.34 107.01 -58.48
C GLU A 313 18.25 107.71 -57.67
N GLN A 314 18.69 108.66 -56.84
CA GLN A 314 17.91 109.65 -56.07
C GLN A 314 17.13 109.11 -54.87
N ALA A 315 17.75 109.00 -53.69
CA ALA A 315 18.11 110.07 -52.76
C ALA A 315 16.93 110.66 -51.97
N THR A 316 17.05 110.46 -50.66
CA THR A 316 16.79 111.40 -49.55
C THR A 316 15.37 111.85 -49.22
N GLY A 317 14.95 111.58 -47.99
CA GLY A 317 14.05 112.51 -47.28
C GLY A 317 13.20 111.94 -46.16
N SER A 318 13.77 111.88 -44.95
CA SER A 318 13.18 112.25 -43.65
C SER A 318 11.74 111.83 -43.27
N SER A 319 11.63 111.18 -42.10
CA SER A 319 10.77 111.50 -40.93
C SER A 319 10.03 110.27 -40.39
N GLN A 320 10.42 109.80 -39.21
CA GLN A 320 9.63 108.87 -38.41
C GLN A 320 8.99 109.63 -37.24
N SER A 321 7.66 109.49 -37.13
CA SER A 321 6.83 109.87 -36.00
C SER A 321 5.95 108.69 -35.61
N THR A 322 5.78 108.53 -34.29
CA THR A 322 4.66 107.94 -33.54
C THR A 322 4.40 106.41 -33.57
N GLN A 323 4.48 105.84 -32.34
CA GLN A 323 3.48 104.99 -31.63
C GLN A 323 3.02 103.67 -32.29
N ALA A 324 2.59 102.61 -31.60
CA ALA A 324 2.60 102.11 -30.23
C ALA A 324 1.87 100.74 -30.27
N LEU A 325 2.12 99.85 -29.28
CA LEU A 325 1.24 98.75 -28.83
C LEU A 325 1.07 97.58 -29.84
N THR A 326 1.01 96.29 -29.51
CA THR A 326 0.58 95.46 -28.36
C THR A 326 0.90 94.01 -28.80
N SER A 327 1.48 93.07 -28.05
CA SER A 327 1.01 92.35 -26.85
C SER A 327 1.08 90.84 -27.13
N ASN A 328 1.40 90.07 -26.09
CA ASN A 328 1.26 88.62 -25.87
C ASN A 328 2.46 87.75 -26.29
N ARG A 329 3.31 87.25 -25.38
CA ARG A 329 3.13 86.42 -24.15
C ARG A 329 2.90 84.94 -24.47
N MET A 330 3.98 84.17 -24.23
CA MET A 330 4.14 82.81 -23.65
C MET A 330 3.07 81.74 -23.95
N ILE A 331 3.43 80.48 -24.17
CA ILE A 331 3.82 79.53 -23.12
C ILE A 331 4.62 78.36 -23.72
N GLU A 332 5.81 78.14 -23.16
CA GLU A 332 6.49 76.85 -23.10
C GLU A 332 5.73 75.93 -22.15
N GLU A 333 5.47 74.68 -22.53
CA GLU A 333 5.23 73.62 -21.56
C GLU A 333 5.87 72.32 -22.05
N SER A 334 6.99 72.02 -21.40
CA SER A 334 7.67 70.72 -21.34
C SER A 334 6.74 69.67 -20.71
N SER A 335 6.80 68.43 -21.19
CA SER A 335 6.16 67.29 -20.55
C SER A 335 7.05 66.07 -20.70
N GLU A 336 7.86 65.84 -19.66
CA GLU A 336 8.55 64.60 -19.38
C GLU A 336 7.53 63.50 -19.06
N TYR A 337 7.64 62.35 -19.71
CA TYR A 337 7.08 61.10 -19.19
C TYR A 337 8.06 59.95 -19.46
N SER A 338 8.98 59.75 -18.51
CA SER A 338 9.62 58.46 -18.28
C SER A 338 8.56 57.47 -17.76
N CYS A 339 8.41 56.33 -18.41
CA CYS A 339 7.60 55.23 -17.89
C CYS A 339 8.45 53.96 -17.89
N GLU A 340 9.22 53.79 -16.80
CA GLU A 340 9.76 52.49 -16.41
C GLU A 340 8.62 51.62 -15.88
N CYS A 341 8.18 50.64 -16.66
CA CYS A 341 7.28 49.58 -16.19
C CYS A 341 8.10 48.30 -16.00
N TYR A 342 8.62 48.12 -14.78
CA TYR A 342 9.09 46.83 -14.28
C TYR A 342 7.90 45.88 -14.11
N PHE A 343 7.75 44.90 -14.99
CA PHE A 343 6.84 43.76 -14.79
C PHE A 343 7.55 42.67 -13.97
N SER A 344 7.35 42.68 -12.65
CA SER A 344 7.73 41.59 -11.75
C SER A 344 6.56 40.62 -11.55
N TYR A 345 6.50 39.55 -12.34
CA TYR A 345 5.61 38.42 -12.05
C TYR A 345 6.21 37.56 -10.94
N LYS A 346 5.76 37.78 -9.69
CA LYS A 346 5.97 36.84 -8.58
C LYS A 346 4.98 35.69 -8.71
N CYS A 347 5.44 34.54 -9.19
CA CYS A 347 4.77 33.27 -8.95
C CYS A 347 4.78 32.98 -7.43
N ARG A 348 3.60 32.90 -6.82
CA ARG A 348 3.45 32.25 -5.51
C ARG A 348 3.48 30.73 -5.72
N PRO A 349 4.29 29.97 -4.98
CA PRO A 349 4.12 28.54 -4.90
C PRO A 349 2.89 28.24 -4.04
N SER A 350 1.99 27.40 -4.56
CA SER A 350 0.97 26.73 -3.76
C SER A 350 1.66 25.74 -2.83
N SER A 351 1.69 26.06 -1.54
CA SER A 351 1.97 25.08 -0.49
C SER A 351 0.85 24.03 -0.46
N GLY A 352 1.24 22.76 -0.57
CA GLY A 352 0.37 21.61 -0.39
C GLY A 352 0.03 21.31 1.06
#